data_AF-A0A1Q5XHT0-F1
#
_entry.id   AF-A0A1Q5XHT0-F1
#
_cell.length_a   1.000
_cell.length_b   1.000
_cell.length_c   1.000
_cell.angle_alpha   90.00
_cell.angle_beta   90.00
_cell.angle_gamma   90.00
#
_symmetry.space_group_name_H-M   'P 1'
#
loop_
_entity.id
_entity.type
_entity.pdbx_description
1 polymer ?
#
loop_
_entity_poly.entity_id
_entity_poly.type
_entity_poly.pdbx_seq_one_letter_code
_entity_poly.pdbx_strand_id
1 'polypeptide(L)'
;MAFSDIPPSSSTISDQYYGLKESDRSFELEVQLRKIGIENLEKQFINVYDEIRAVLHISTKNFREIVFGDPALKLPRYFHVVFLAFHKLLIKENKQISSYTELEKKLTGIASHIKITEGGNWSASNKNDNVNAVSGILQSCFKNKSEEDPASHKWLTEFESLLMQSKTEQTLYDFKQGFTILDSSNAFDEKSFSKIIKTLTAMANNSPHSIGYVCVGVSDKFTDAQRIKEIYGIEPTNYRGFFITGIGHEAQILKKDLDSFYRWVIQEIKKQPISDEAKDMLSRNIRIINYFEKDVLIFTVKSTPNPMIYTDKYYTRHGANINEVEPKDYPSFFRRFSQ
;
A
#
# COMPACT_ATOMS: atom_id res chain seq x y z
N MET A 1 17.77 -6.96 6.08
CA MET A 1 18.21 -8.02 7.04
C MET A 1 19.18 -7.44 8.05
N ALA A 2 19.00 -7.74 9.35
CA ALA A 2 19.88 -7.27 10.44
C ALA A 2 21.30 -7.87 10.42
N PHE A 3 21.45 -9.12 9.98
CA PHE A 3 22.75 -9.78 9.93
C PHE A 3 23.27 -9.89 8.49
N SER A 4 24.61 -9.89 8.34
CA SER A 4 25.29 -10.17 7.07
C SER A 4 24.93 -11.56 6.55
N ASP A 5 24.99 -12.55 7.45
CA ASP A 5 24.72 -13.95 7.18
C ASP A 5 23.33 -14.38 7.62
N ILE A 6 22.75 -15.33 6.88
CA ILE A 6 21.46 -15.93 7.22
C ILE A 6 21.67 -16.89 8.42
N PRO A 7 21.07 -16.63 9.59
CA PRO A 7 21.29 -17.48 10.76
C PRO A 7 20.58 -18.84 10.60
N PRO A 8 21.02 -19.89 11.33
CA PRO A 8 20.29 -21.16 11.39
C PRO A 8 18.90 -20.97 12.02
N SER A 9 17.96 -21.88 11.75
CA SER A 9 16.70 -21.95 12.49
C SER A 9 16.72 -23.15 13.42
N SER A 10 16.61 -22.89 14.73
CA SER A 10 16.27 -23.86 15.76
C SER A 10 15.64 -23.12 16.94
N SER A 11 14.90 -23.83 17.78
CA SER A 11 14.31 -23.26 19.00
C SER A 11 15.37 -22.58 19.87
N THR A 12 16.51 -23.25 20.11
CA THR A 12 17.62 -22.69 20.90
C THR A 12 18.16 -21.38 20.34
N ILE A 13 18.27 -21.26 19.01
CA ILE A 13 18.77 -20.04 18.38
C ILE A 13 17.73 -18.91 18.52
N SER A 14 16.45 -19.23 18.35
CA SER A 14 15.36 -18.28 18.59
C SER A 14 15.35 -17.79 20.04
N ASP A 15 15.45 -18.70 21.02
CA ASP A 15 15.53 -18.37 22.44
C ASP A 15 16.67 -17.38 22.73
N GLN A 16 17.84 -17.58 22.11
CA GLN A 16 18.98 -16.68 22.28
C GLN A 16 18.75 -15.29 21.67
N TYR A 17 18.07 -15.18 20.52
CA TYR A 17 17.70 -13.87 19.97
C TYR A 17 16.68 -13.15 20.84
N TYR A 18 15.72 -13.88 21.44
CA TYR A 18 14.72 -13.33 22.35
C TYR A 18 15.26 -13.08 23.77
N GLY A 19 16.54 -13.37 24.05
CA GLY A 19 17.13 -13.21 25.38
C GLY A 19 16.62 -14.22 26.43
N LEU A 20 15.97 -15.30 25.98
CA LEU A 20 15.49 -16.40 26.85
C LEU A 20 16.61 -17.38 27.22
N LYS A 21 17.77 -17.29 26.56
CA LYS A 21 19.01 -18.03 26.85
C LYS A 21 20.19 -17.08 26.78
N GLU A 22 21.17 -17.29 27.67
CA GLU A 22 22.41 -16.51 27.69
C GLU A 22 23.15 -16.61 26.34
N SER A 23 23.32 -15.46 25.69
CA SER A 23 24.05 -15.30 24.44
C SER A 23 24.18 -13.82 24.10
N ASP A 24 25.28 -13.44 23.44
CA ASP A 24 25.45 -12.08 22.88
C ASP A 24 24.50 -11.79 21.70
N ARG A 25 23.84 -12.82 21.15
CA ARG A 25 22.97 -12.70 19.96
C ARG A 25 21.81 -11.72 20.12
N SER A 26 21.23 -11.62 21.31
CA SER A 26 20.15 -10.65 21.56
C SER A 26 20.67 -9.22 21.45
N PHE A 27 21.82 -8.94 22.08
CA PHE A 27 22.49 -7.64 22.01
C PHE A 27 22.95 -7.30 20.58
N GLU A 28 23.57 -8.26 19.88
CA GLU A 28 23.97 -8.09 18.49
C GLU A 28 22.77 -7.76 17.59
N LEU A 29 21.65 -8.47 17.75
CA LEU A 29 20.42 -8.20 17.02
C LEU A 29 19.95 -6.76 17.27
N GLU A 30 19.92 -6.31 18.52
CA GLU A 30 19.50 -4.97 18.89
C GLU A 30 20.38 -3.88 18.27
N VAL A 31 21.72 -4.08 18.30
CA VAL A 31 22.67 -3.18 17.65
C VAL A 31 22.39 -3.07 16.15
N GLN A 32 22.12 -4.19 15.48
CA GLN A 32 21.84 -4.18 14.04
C GLN A 32 20.46 -3.60 13.71
N LEU A 33 19.44 -3.88 14.52
CA LEU A 33 18.11 -3.29 14.36
C LEU A 33 18.15 -1.77 14.49
N ARG A 34 18.94 -1.23 15.43
CA ARG A 34 19.18 0.22 15.55
C ARG A 34 19.81 0.83 14.31
N LYS A 35 20.77 0.14 13.67
CA LYS A 35 21.43 0.62 12.44
C LYS A 35 20.48 0.68 11.25
N ILE A 36 19.58 -0.31 11.13
CA ILE A 36 18.64 -0.37 10.01
C ILE A 36 17.47 0.59 10.23
N GLY A 37 16.98 0.69 11.47
CA GLY A 37 15.74 1.36 11.82
C GLY A 37 14.52 0.46 11.58
N ILE A 38 13.60 0.42 12.54
CA ILE A 38 12.42 -0.45 12.49
C ILE A 38 11.52 -0.16 11.28
N GLU A 39 11.31 1.12 10.97
CA GLU A 39 10.49 1.56 9.83
C GLU A 39 11.08 1.10 8.49
N ASN A 40 12.41 1.13 8.36
CA ASN A 40 13.09 0.68 7.15
C ASN A 40 13.03 -0.84 7.00
N LEU A 41 13.12 -1.58 8.11
CA LEU A 41 12.96 -3.03 8.09
C LEU A 41 11.53 -3.42 7.65
N GLU A 42 10.52 -2.74 8.15
CA GLU A 42 9.13 -2.91 7.74
C GLU A 42 8.94 -2.61 6.26
N LYS A 43 9.44 -1.46 5.77
CA LYS A 43 9.40 -1.09 4.35
C LYS A 43 10.09 -2.14 3.47
N GLN A 44 11.25 -2.65 3.86
CA GLN A 44 11.94 -3.72 3.13
C GLN A 44 11.10 -5.00 3.06
N PHE A 45 10.48 -5.39 4.17
CA PHE A 45 9.65 -6.58 4.23
C PHE A 45 8.42 -6.44 3.31
N ILE A 46 7.71 -5.32 3.43
CA ILE A 46 6.51 -5.04 2.63
C ILE A 46 6.86 -4.99 1.14
N ASN A 47 7.94 -4.30 0.76
CA ASN A 47 8.39 -4.25 -0.62
C ASN A 47 8.62 -5.66 -1.21
N VAL A 48 9.41 -6.49 -0.52
CA VAL A 48 9.65 -7.88 -0.97
C VAL A 48 8.36 -8.68 -1.07
N TYR A 49 7.46 -8.53 -0.09
CA TYR A 49 6.19 -9.23 -0.06
C TYR A 49 5.27 -8.80 -1.22
N ASP A 50 5.14 -7.50 -1.48
CA ASP A 50 4.34 -6.97 -2.57
C ASP A 50 4.88 -7.38 -3.94
N GLU A 51 6.20 -7.50 -4.09
CA GLU A 51 6.78 -8.01 -5.33
C GLU A 51 6.43 -9.47 -5.59
N ILE A 52 6.46 -10.31 -4.56
CA ILE A 52 6.00 -11.70 -4.66
C ILE A 52 4.51 -11.72 -5.02
N ARG A 53 3.68 -10.91 -4.34
CA ARG A 53 2.24 -10.83 -4.62
C ARG A 53 1.94 -10.42 -6.06
N ALA A 54 2.69 -9.49 -6.61
CA ALA A 54 2.50 -9.07 -7.99
C ALA A 54 2.81 -10.19 -9.00
N VAL A 55 3.86 -10.98 -8.76
CA VAL A 55 4.14 -12.18 -9.58
C VAL A 55 3.00 -13.19 -9.49
N LEU A 56 2.47 -13.43 -8.27
CA LEU A 56 1.35 -14.35 -8.07
C LEU A 56 0.08 -13.87 -8.79
N HIS A 57 -0.19 -12.56 -8.76
CA HIS A 57 -1.34 -11.98 -9.45
C HIS A 57 -1.31 -12.26 -10.95
N ILE A 58 -0.14 -12.09 -11.59
CA ILE A 58 0.05 -12.38 -13.02
C ILE A 58 -0.16 -13.86 -13.33
N SER A 59 0.32 -14.74 -12.45
CA SER A 59 0.16 -16.19 -12.64
C SER A 59 -1.28 -16.69 -12.50
N THR A 60 -2.16 -15.89 -11.87
CA THR A 60 -3.50 -16.30 -11.40
C THR A 60 -3.51 -17.52 -10.46
N LYS A 61 -2.33 -17.93 -9.98
CA LYS A 61 -2.08 -19.07 -9.12
C LYS A 61 -1.63 -18.60 -7.74
N ASN A 62 -1.89 -19.42 -6.72
CA ASN A 62 -1.33 -19.18 -5.40
C ASN A 62 0.16 -19.60 -5.35
N PHE A 63 0.84 -19.19 -4.28
CA PHE A 63 2.28 -19.48 -4.10
C PHE A 63 2.61 -20.97 -4.14
N ARG A 64 1.71 -21.84 -3.64
CA ARG A 64 1.93 -23.29 -3.67
C ARG A 64 1.89 -23.81 -5.11
N GLU A 65 0.88 -23.42 -5.86
CA GLU A 65 0.70 -23.86 -7.25
C GLU A 65 1.87 -23.44 -8.14
N ILE A 66 2.33 -22.19 -8.02
CA ILE A 66 3.47 -21.72 -8.82
C ILE A 66 4.75 -22.46 -8.42
N VAL A 67 5.07 -22.55 -7.12
CA VAL A 67 6.36 -23.08 -6.69
C VAL A 67 6.48 -24.60 -6.89
N PHE A 68 5.37 -25.36 -6.81
CA PHE A 68 5.39 -26.83 -6.88
C PHE A 68 4.80 -27.46 -8.15
N GLY A 69 3.90 -26.79 -8.87
CA GLY A 69 3.27 -27.34 -10.09
C GLY A 69 2.18 -28.40 -9.89
N ASP A 70 2.20 -29.21 -8.81
CA ASP A 70 1.13 -30.19 -8.42
C ASP A 70 1.30 -30.63 -6.91
N PRO A 71 0.53 -31.56 -6.28
CA PRO A 71 0.15 -31.43 -4.86
C PRO A 71 1.32 -31.61 -3.89
N ALA A 72 1.54 -30.58 -3.06
CA ALA A 72 2.81 -30.33 -2.36
C ALA A 72 2.95 -30.84 -0.90
N LEU A 73 4.23 -30.93 -0.51
CA LEU A 73 4.85 -31.01 0.83
C LEU A 73 4.72 -29.70 1.67
N LYS A 74 5.42 -29.64 2.82
CA LYS A 74 5.45 -28.53 3.80
C LYS A 74 5.93 -27.19 3.20
N LEU A 75 5.09 -26.14 3.25
CA LEU A 75 5.28 -24.82 2.61
C LEU A 75 6.29 -23.83 3.27
N PRO A 76 6.40 -23.71 4.60
CA PRO A 76 7.06 -22.54 5.22
C PRO A 76 8.53 -22.33 4.83
N ARG A 77 9.32 -23.40 4.72
CA ARG A 77 10.75 -23.29 4.37
C ARG A 77 10.95 -22.85 2.92
N TYR A 78 10.10 -23.29 2.00
CA TYR A 78 10.15 -22.88 0.60
C TYR A 78 9.84 -21.39 0.46
N PHE A 79 8.78 -20.91 1.12
CA PHE A 79 8.47 -19.49 1.16
C PHE A 79 9.64 -18.68 1.74
N HIS A 80 10.25 -19.14 2.83
CA HIS A 80 11.40 -18.48 3.43
C HIS A 80 12.58 -18.37 2.45
N VAL A 81 12.92 -19.44 1.70
CA VAL A 81 13.98 -19.38 0.69
C VAL A 81 13.65 -18.37 -0.42
N VAL A 82 12.44 -18.43 -0.98
CA VAL A 82 12.02 -17.52 -2.06
C VAL A 82 12.02 -16.07 -1.59
N PHE A 83 11.47 -15.80 -0.40
CA PHE A 83 11.46 -14.46 0.20
C PHE A 83 12.88 -13.92 0.37
N LEU A 84 13.81 -14.72 0.89
CA LEU A 84 15.20 -14.29 1.06
C LEU A 84 15.94 -14.10 -0.25
N ALA A 85 15.62 -14.88 -1.29
CA ALA A 85 16.16 -14.67 -2.62
C ALA A 85 15.68 -13.35 -3.22
N PHE A 86 14.39 -13.02 -3.10
CA PHE A 86 13.86 -11.71 -3.49
C PHE A 86 14.49 -10.59 -2.66
N HIS A 87 14.56 -10.71 -1.34
CA HIS A 87 15.22 -9.73 -0.47
C HIS A 87 16.69 -9.54 -0.86
N LYS A 88 17.42 -10.60 -1.20
CA LYS A 88 18.81 -10.51 -1.66
C LYS A 88 18.89 -9.66 -2.94
N LEU A 89 18.07 -9.97 -3.95
CA LEU A 89 18.09 -9.26 -5.23
C LEU A 89 17.59 -7.80 -5.09
N LEU A 90 16.44 -7.59 -4.45
CA LEU A 90 15.79 -6.28 -4.33
C LEU A 90 16.52 -5.35 -3.36
N ILE A 91 16.92 -5.85 -2.20
CA ILE A 91 17.42 -5.02 -1.10
C ILE A 91 18.94 -5.06 -1.00
N LYS A 92 19.55 -6.26 -0.93
CA LYS A 92 21.01 -6.37 -0.75
C LYS A 92 21.78 -5.98 -2.02
N GLU A 93 21.27 -6.35 -3.19
CA GLU A 93 21.90 -6.06 -4.49
C GLU A 93 21.32 -4.83 -5.18
N ASN A 94 20.34 -4.16 -4.56
CA ASN A 94 19.66 -2.97 -5.08
C ASN A 94 19.18 -3.11 -6.54
N LYS A 95 18.51 -4.23 -6.83
CA LYS A 95 17.92 -4.51 -8.15
C LYS A 95 16.42 -4.25 -8.16
N GLN A 96 15.88 -4.16 -9.36
CA GLN A 96 14.45 -4.09 -9.63
C GLN A 96 14.05 -5.15 -10.66
N ILE A 97 12.80 -5.61 -10.61
CA ILE A 97 12.31 -6.61 -11.57
C ILE A 97 12.21 -5.96 -12.96
N SER A 98 12.79 -6.62 -13.96
CA SER A 98 12.74 -6.17 -15.36
C SER A 98 11.56 -6.78 -16.14
N SER A 99 11.11 -7.98 -15.78
CA SER A 99 9.99 -8.67 -16.42
C SER A 99 9.30 -9.61 -15.45
N TYR A 100 8.06 -9.28 -15.08
CA TYR A 100 7.26 -10.13 -14.20
C TYR A 100 6.81 -11.42 -14.90
N THR A 101 6.53 -11.37 -16.20
CA THR A 101 6.13 -12.55 -16.97
C THR A 101 7.26 -13.57 -17.06
N GLU A 102 8.52 -13.14 -17.22
CA GLU A 102 9.66 -14.07 -17.18
C GLU A 102 9.92 -14.57 -15.76
N LEU A 103 9.78 -13.69 -14.77
CA LEU A 103 9.94 -14.05 -13.36
C LEU A 103 8.93 -15.12 -12.94
N GLU A 104 7.66 -14.99 -13.35
CA GLU A 104 6.59 -15.98 -13.14
C GLU A 104 6.97 -17.34 -13.73
N LYS A 105 7.43 -17.37 -14.99
CA LYS A 105 7.87 -18.61 -15.65
C LYS A 105 9.02 -19.28 -14.93
N LYS A 106 9.99 -18.50 -14.44
CA LYS A 106 11.15 -19.03 -13.69
C LYS A 106 10.81 -19.45 -12.27
N LEU A 107 9.80 -18.83 -11.66
CA LEU A 107 9.32 -19.19 -10.33
C LEU A 107 8.48 -20.48 -10.38
N THR A 108 7.87 -20.77 -11.54
CA THR A 108 7.10 -21.99 -11.75
C THR A 108 7.98 -23.24 -11.60
N GLY A 109 7.64 -24.11 -10.63
CA GLY A 109 8.38 -25.35 -10.36
C GLY A 109 9.73 -25.16 -9.66
N ILE A 110 10.02 -23.96 -9.14
CA ILE A 110 11.31 -23.64 -8.53
C ILE A 110 11.64 -24.49 -7.29
N ALA A 111 10.64 -25.14 -6.67
CA ALA A 111 10.83 -26.05 -5.56
C ALA A 111 11.82 -27.18 -5.86
N SER A 112 11.90 -27.63 -7.12
CA SER A 112 12.83 -28.68 -7.57
C SER A 112 14.31 -28.32 -7.35
N HIS A 113 14.62 -27.02 -7.22
CA HIS A 113 15.96 -26.50 -6.97
C HIS A 113 16.23 -26.22 -5.48
N ILE A 114 15.26 -26.46 -4.59
CA ILE A 114 15.36 -26.18 -3.16
C ILE A 114 15.48 -27.50 -2.39
N LYS A 115 16.63 -27.71 -1.75
CA LYS A 115 16.91 -28.89 -0.92
C LYS A 115 16.61 -28.58 0.54
N ILE A 116 15.39 -28.91 0.97
CA ILE A 116 14.97 -28.77 2.36
C ILE A 116 15.47 -29.96 3.19
N THR A 117 16.18 -29.66 4.27
CA THR A 117 16.57 -30.64 5.29
C THR A 117 15.34 -31.07 6.11
N GLU A 118 15.27 -32.33 6.53
CA GLU A 118 14.22 -32.82 7.42
C GLU A 118 14.54 -32.53 8.90
N GLY A 119 13.51 -32.52 9.77
CA GLY A 119 13.66 -32.25 11.21
C GLY A 119 13.52 -30.78 11.61
N GLY A 120 13.68 -30.51 12.92
CA GLY A 120 13.42 -29.19 13.51
C GLY A 120 14.50 -28.13 13.22
N ASN A 121 15.75 -28.56 13.06
CA ASN A 121 16.89 -27.68 12.81
C ASN A 121 17.08 -27.45 11.31
N TRP A 122 17.40 -26.22 10.94
CA TRP A 122 17.74 -25.84 9.56
C TRP A 122 19.02 -25.02 9.55
N SER A 123 20.10 -25.58 9.00
CA SER A 123 21.44 -24.98 9.06
C SER A 123 21.55 -23.70 8.24
N ALA A 124 22.44 -22.80 8.68
CA ALA A 124 22.76 -21.57 7.95
C ALA A 124 23.33 -21.86 6.55
N SER A 125 24.22 -22.83 6.41
CA SER A 125 24.80 -23.21 5.11
C SER A 125 23.71 -23.68 4.13
N ASN A 126 22.85 -24.63 4.52
CA ASN A 126 21.79 -25.10 3.63
C ASN A 126 20.80 -23.99 3.25
N LYS A 127 20.52 -23.04 4.15
CA LYS A 127 19.73 -21.84 3.81
C LYS A 127 20.43 -20.98 2.76
N ASN A 128 21.69 -20.64 2.98
CA ASN A 128 22.47 -19.81 2.04
C ASN A 128 22.57 -20.48 0.67
N ASP A 129 22.82 -21.79 0.61
CA ASP A 129 22.90 -22.54 -0.64
C ASP A 129 21.58 -22.48 -1.42
N ASN A 130 20.45 -22.71 -0.73
CA ASN A 130 19.13 -22.63 -1.34
C ASN A 130 18.79 -21.20 -1.80
N VAL A 131 19.09 -20.18 -0.99
CA VAL A 131 18.87 -18.78 -1.36
C VAL A 131 19.72 -18.37 -2.55
N ASN A 132 20.99 -18.81 -2.58
CA ASN A 132 21.90 -18.55 -3.69
C ASN A 132 21.40 -19.22 -4.98
N ALA A 133 21.00 -20.49 -4.92
CA ALA A 133 20.45 -21.23 -6.05
C ALA A 133 19.21 -20.52 -6.63
N VAL A 134 18.23 -20.19 -5.78
CA VAL A 134 17.01 -19.48 -6.20
C VAL A 134 17.36 -18.10 -6.76
N SER A 135 18.17 -17.31 -6.06
CA SER A 135 18.57 -15.97 -6.54
C SER A 135 19.28 -16.03 -7.89
N GLY A 136 20.14 -17.03 -8.13
CA GLY A 136 20.84 -17.21 -9.41
C GLY A 136 19.91 -17.57 -10.57
N ILE A 137 18.90 -18.41 -10.31
CA ILE A 137 17.87 -18.74 -11.32
C ILE A 137 17.08 -17.47 -11.71
N LEU A 138 16.68 -16.68 -10.72
CA LEU A 138 15.83 -15.52 -10.89
C LEU A 138 16.58 -14.27 -11.39
N GLN A 139 17.91 -14.19 -11.19
CA GLN A 139 18.72 -12.99 -11.40
C GLN A 139 18.53 -12.34 -12.78
N SER A 140 18.34 -13.12 -13.85
CA SER A 140 18.16 -12.57 -15.20
C SER A 140 16.88 -11.75 -15.37
N CYS A 141 15.89 -11.95 -14.50
CA CYS A 141 14.63 -11.20 -14.50
C CYS A 141 14.71 -9.91 -13.66
N PHE A 142 15.91 -9.54 -13.22
CA PHE A 142 16.20 -8.35 -12.46
C PHE A 142 17.26 -7.51 -13.18
N LYS A 143 17.12 -6.19 -13.09
CA LYS A 143 18.10 -5.22 -13.59
C LYS A 143 18.56 -4.33 -12.44
N ASN A 144 19.72 -3.70 -12.58
CA ASN A 144 20.16 -2.70 -11.62
C ASN A 144 19.11 -1.58 -11.55
N LYS A 145 18.85 -1.10 -10.33
CA LYS A 145 18.02 0.08 -10.14
C LYS A 145 18.78 1.28 -10.73
N SER A 146 18.23 1.90 -11.77
CA SER A 146 18.62 3.28 -12.12
C SER A 146 18.23 4.19 -10.95
N GLU A 147 18.84 5.37 -10.80
CA GLU A 147 18.66 6.31 -9.67
C GLU A 147 17.27 6.30 -9.04
N GLU A 148 17.21 6.42 -7.70
CA GLU A 148 16.03 6.28 -6.84
C GLU A 148 14.71 6.65 -7.52
N ASP A 149 14.08 5.68 -8.19
CA ASP A 149 12.73 5.84 -8.69
C ASP A 149 11.75 5.64 -7.51
N PRO A 150 11.06 6.69 -7.04
CA PRO A 150 10.08 6.59 -5.97
C PRO A 150 8.89 5.68 -6.36
N ALA A 151 8.67 5.44 -7.67
CA ALA A 151 7.62 4.56 -8.18
C ALA A 151 7.92 3.06 -7.99
N SER A 152 9.11 2.69 -7.50
CA SER A 152 9.47 1.30 -7.22
C SER A 152 8.80 0.70 -5.98
N HIS A 153 8.23 1.53 -5.10
CA HIS A 153 7.52 1.03 -3.92
C HIS A 153 6.08 0.68 -4.28
N LYS A 154 5.75 -0.61 -4.27
CA LYS A 154 4.36 -1.07 -4.40
C LYS A 154 3.60 -0.78 -3.12
N TRP A 155 2.34 -0.37 -3.29
CA TRP A 155 1.44 0.03 -2.21
C TRP A 155 0.33 -1.00 -1.98
N LEU A 156 0.55 -2.28 -2.33
CA LEU A 156 -0.53 -3.27 -2.28
C LEU A 156 -0.93 -3.52 -0.83
N THR A 157 0.05 -3.80 0.04
CA THR A 157 -0.20 -4.12 1.44
C THR A 157 -0.59 -2.89 2.26
N GLU A 158 0.02 -1.72 2.01
CA GLU A 158 -0.36 -0.48 2.69
C GLU A 158 -1.78 -0.05 2.31
N PHE A 159 -2.15 -0.13 1.03
CA PHE A 159 -3.49 0.22 0.60
C PHE A 159 -4.55 -0.69 1.20
N GLU A 160 -4.32 -2.01 1.19
CA GLU A 160 -5.21 -2.96 1.85
C GLU A 160 -5.33 -2.71 3.36
N SER A 161 -4.26 -2.26 4.01
CA SER A 161 -4.27 -1.86 5.42
C SER A 161 -5.13 -0.62 5.65
N LEU A 162 -5.04 0.40 4.77
CA LEU A 162 -5.92 1.57 4.80
C LEU A 162 -7.40 1.17 4.65
N LEU A 163 -7.69 0.27 3.71
CA LEU A 163 -9.05 -0.27 3.52
C LEU A 163 -9.54 -0.97 4.79
N MET A 164 -8.71 -1.77 5.44
CA MET A 164 -9.10 -2.48 6.66
C MET A 164 -9.30 -1.56 7.87
N GLN A 165 -8.43 -0.56 8.06
CA GLN A 165 -8.53 0.42 9.15
C GLN A 165 -9.81 1.27 9.05
N SER A 166 -10.30 1.53 7.84
CA SER A 166 -11.55 2.25 7.64
C SER A 166 -12.78 1.59 8.28
N LYS A 167 -12.74 0.27 8.53
CA LYS A 167 -13.83 -0.46 9.19
C LYS A 167 -13.96 -0.10 10.66
N THR A 168 -12.87 0.30 11.31
CA THR A 168 -12.84 0.72 12.72
C THR A 168 -12.87 2.23 12.87
N GLU A 169 -12.28 2.98 11.94
CA GLU A 169 -12.08 4.44 12.02
C GLU A 169 -12.90 5.23 10.99
N GLN A 170 -14.18 4.91 10.84
CA GLN A 170 -15.05 5.43 9.75
C GLN A 170 -15.05 6.97 9.58
N THR A 171 -14.75 7.73 10.63
CA THR A 171 -14.66 9.19 10.58
C THR A 171 -13.46 9.73 9.80
N LEU A 172 -12.39 8.94 9.64
CA LEU A 172 -11.13 9.36 9.02
C LEU A 172 -10.94 8.80 7.61
N TYR A 173 -11.87 7.98 7.12
CA TYR A 173 -11.80 7.37 5.80
C TYR A 173 -13.07 7.66 5.00
N ASP A 174 -12.92 7.89 3.70
CA ASP A 174 -14.03 7.97 2.76
C ASP A 174 -13.63 7.32 1.43
N PHE A 175 -14.59 6.69 0.77
CA PHE A 175 -14.37 6.02 -0.51
C PHE A 175 -15.23 6.67 -1.59
N LYS A 176 -14.68 6.75 -2.79
CA LYS A 176 -15.36 7.28 -3.97
C LYS A 176 -15.05 6.43 -5.18
N GLN A 177 -16.10 6.12 -5.92
CA GLN A 177 -16.03 5.36 -7.16
C GLN A 177 -15.11 6.02 -8.21
N GLY A 178 -15.11 7.36 -8.24
CA GLY A 178 -14.50 8.18 -9.28
C GLY A 178 -14.98 9.63 -9.18
N PHE A 179 -14.74 10.42 -10.23
CA PHE A 179 -15.17 11.81 -10.38
C PHE A 179 -16.20 12.03 -11.48
N THR A 180 -16.56 11.03 -12.27
CA THR A 180 -17.63 11.19 -13.27
C THR A 180 -19.01 10.89 -12.69
N ILE A 181 -20.03 11.48 -13.31
CA ILE A 181 -21.43 11.09 -13.06
C ILE A 181 -21.67 9.72 -13.70
N LEU A 182 -22.25 8.78 -12.95
CA LEU A 182 -22.55 7.41 -13.40
C LEU A 182 -23.83 7.31 -14.26
N ASP A 183 -24.06 8.28 -15.14
CA ASP A 183 -25.21 8.39 -16.06
C ASP A 183 -24.83 8.24 -17.54
N SER A 184 -23.59 7.80 -17.81
CA SER A 184 -23.01 7.66 -19.16
C SER A 184 -22.73 8.97 -19.90
N SER A 185 -22.96 10.14 -19.28
CA SER A 185 -22.62 11.44 -19.88
C SER A 185 -21.12 11.71 -19.94
N ASN A 186 -20.33 10.98 -19.13
CA ASN A 186 -18.91 11.24 -18.91
C ASN A 186 -18.62 12.64 -18.33
N ALA A 187 -19.63 13.31 -17.79
CA ALA A 187 -19.47 14.61 -17.18
C ALA A 187 -18.76 14.51 -15.84
N PHE A 188 -17.91 15.49 -15.55
CA PHE A 188 -17.29 15.65 -14.25
C PHE A 188 -18.32 16.04 -13.19
N ASP A 189 -18.37 15.28 -12.10
CA ASP A 189 -19.21 15.56 -10.93
C ASP A 189 -18.51 16.55 -9.99
N GLU A 190 -18.59 17.83 -10.34
CA GLU A 190 -18.01 18.93 -9.57
C GLU A 190 -18.58 18.97 -8.12
N LYS A 191 -19.83 18.54 -7.93
CA LYS A 191 -20.46 18.49 -6.60
C LYS A 191 -19.82 17.39 -5.74
N SER A 192 -19.62 16.20 -6.30
CA SER A 192 -18.92 15.11 -5.63
C SER A 192 -17.47 15.49 -5.32
N PHE A 193 -16.76 16.10 -6.26
CA PHE A 193 -15.40 16.59 -6.02
C PHE A 193 -15.35 17.61 -4.88
N SER A 194 -16.23 18.60 -4.90
CA SER A 194 -16.31 19.60 -3.84
C SER A 194 -16.65 18.98 -2.48
N LYS A 195 -17.50 17.94 -2.47
CA LYS A 195 -17.81 17.15 -1.27
C LYS A 195 -16.59 16.39 -0.75
N ILE A 196 -15.73 15.83 -1.61
CA ILE A 196 -14.48 15.18 -1.20
C ILE A 196 -13.59 16.16 -0.43
N ILE A 197 -13.45 17.38 -0.97
CA ILE A 197 -12.60 18.40 -0.38
C ILE A 197 -13.17 18.88 0.96
N LYS A 198 -14.49 19.06 1.04
CA LYS A 198 -15.20 19.33 2.30
C LYS A 198 -15.06 18.19 3.32
N THR A 199 -15.08 16.94 2.87
CA THR A 199 -14.84 15.77 3.72
C THR A 199 -13.42 15.80 4.30
N LEU A 200 -12.41 16.06 3.47
CA LEU A 200 -11.02 16.13 3.91
C LEU A 200 -10.80 17.24 4.94
N THR A 201 -11.33 18.45 4.71
CA THR A 201 -11.23 19.53 5.71
C THR A 201 -11.95 19.17 7.01
N ALA A 202 -13.11 18.50 6.94
CA ALA A 202 -13.82 18.03 8.13
C ALA A 202 -13.05 16.94 8.91
N MET A 203 -12.32 16.05 8.22
CA MET A 203 -11.47 15.03 8.85
C MET A 203 -10.27 15.65 9.58
N ALA A 204 -9.63 16.66 8.97
CA ALA A 204 -8.54 17.39 9.60
C ALA A 204 -8.97 18.11 10.89
N ASN A 205 -10.25 18.47 10.96
CA ASN A 205 -10.86 19.14 12.10
C ASN A 205 -11.34 18.20 13.23
N ASN A 206 -11.25 16.87 13.07
CA ASN A 206 -11.83 15.94 14.06
C ASN A 206 -11.04 15.87 15.37
N SER A 207 -9.72 15.78 15.30
CA SER A 207 -8.85 15.74 16.47
C SER A 207 -7.46 16.31 16.16
N PRO A 208 -6.72 16.75 17.18
CA PRO A 208 -5.30 17.04 17.03
C PRO A 208 -4.59 15.80 16.49
N HIS A 209 -3.69 16.01 15.53
CA HIS A 209 -2.93 14.95 14.87
C HIS A 209 -3.76 13.91 14.08
N SER A 210 -5.04 14.17 13.79
CA SER A 210 -5.79 13.28 12.91
C SER A 210 -5.15 13.22 11.53
N ILE A 211 -5.17 12.03 10.92
CA ILE A 211 -4.83 11.84 9.51
C ILE A 211 -6.05 11.23 8.83
N GLY A 212 -6.57 11.93 7.84
CA GLY A 212 -7.73 11.49 7.06
C GLY A 212 -7.33 11.07 5.66
N TYR A 213 -8.09 10.13 5.10
CA TYR A 213 -7.88 9.56 3.78
C TYR A 213 -9.16 9.57 2.97
N VAL A 214 -9.08 10.00 1.71
CA VAL A 214 -10.12 9.72 0.71
C VAL A 214 -9.49 8.95 -0.44
N CYS A 215 -9.99 7.74 -0.69
CA CYS A 215 -9.52 6.88 -1.78
C CYS A 215 -10.55 6.92 -2.93
N VAL A 216 -10.10 7.36 -4.10
CA VAL A 216 -10.90 7.48 -5.33
C VAL A 216 -10.51 6.39 -6.31
N GLY A 217 -11.51 5.77 -6.95
CA GLY A 217 -11.36 4.49 -7.66
C GLY A 217 -11.75 3.29 -6.79
N VAL A 218 -12.46 3.52 -5.69
CA VAL A 218 -12.88 2.51 -4.71
C VAL A 218 -14.33 2.76 -4.34
N SER A 219 -15.17 1.73 -4.49
CA SER A 219 -16.54 1.75 -4.01
C SER A 219 -16.70 0.85 -2.79
N ASP A 220 -17.43 1.32 -1.78
CA ASP A 220 -17.93 0.54 -0.65
C ASP A 220 -19.32 -0.09 -0.96
N LYS A 221 -19.93 0.28 -2.09
CA LYS A 221 -21.20 -0.25 -2.58
C LYS A 221 -21.02 -1.06 -3.84
N PHE A 222 -21.59 -2.27 -3.85
CA PHE A 222 -21.58 -3.13 -5.03
C PHE A 222 -22.33 -2.50 -6.22
N THR A 223 -23.41 -1.75 -5.96
CA THR A 223 -24.22 -1.11 -7.01
C THR A 223 -23.43 -0.13 -7.85
N ASP A 224 -22.58 0.68 -7.22
CA ASP A 224 -21.80 1.70 -7.92
C ASP A 224 -20.69 1.05 -8.75
N ALA A 225 -20.06 0.00 -8.21
CA ALA A 225 -19.07 -0.80 -8.93
C ALA A 225 -19.68 -1.54 -10.14
N GLN A 226 -20.88 -2.09 -9.98
CA GLN A 226 -21.60 -2.73 -11.09
C GLN A 226 -21.96 -1.70 -12.17
N ARG A 227 -22.37 -0.49 -11.76
CA ARG A 227 -22.68 0.58 -12.71
C ARG A 227 -21.45 1.01 -13.51
N ILE A 228 -20.28 1.10 -12.89
CA ILE A 228 -19.01 1.34 -13.59
C ILE A 228 -18.74 0.24 -14.62
N LYS A 229 -18.94 -1.03 -14.24
CA LYS A 229 -18.78 -2.17 -15.16
C LYS A 229 -19.70 -2.04 -16.37
N GLU A 230 -20.96 -1.66 -16.17
CA GLU A 230 -21.93 -1.48 -17.26
C GLU A 230 -21.56 -0.34 -18.21
N ILE A 231 -21.09 0.80 -17.68
CA ILE A 231 -20.77 1.98 -18.50
C ILE A 231 -19.42 1.83 -19.19
N TYR A 232 -18.42 1.31 -18.47
CA TYR A 232 -17.01 1.38 -18.88
C TYR A 232 -16.38 0.02 -19.16
N GLY A 233 -17.08 -1.10 -18.92
CA GLY A 233 -16.54 -2.45 -19.09
C GLY A 233 -15.46 -2.83 -18.08
N ILE A 234 -15.34 -2.08 -16.98
CA ILE A 234 -14.27 -2.24 -15.99
C ILE A 234 -14.72 -3.24 -14.92
N GLU A 235 -14.07 -4.40 -14.86
CA GLU A 235 -14.30 -5.37 -13.79
C GLU A 235 -13.76 -4.84 -12.45
N PRO A 236 -14.58 -4.83 -11.38
CA PRO A 236 -14.13 -4.43 -10.05
C PRO A 236 -13.33 -5.54 -9.39
N THR A 237 -12.18 -5.20 -8.79
CA THR A 237 -11.43 -6.10 -7.93
C THR A 237 -12.04 -6.06 -6.53
N ASN A 238 -12.52 -7.20 -6.02
CA ASN A 238 -13.05 -7.28 -4.65
C ASN A 238 -11.93 -7.51 -3.64
N TYR A 239 -11.85 -6.63 -2.64
CA TYR A 239 -11.05 -6.84 -1.44
C TYR A 239 -11.91 -6.67 -0.20
N ARG A 240 -12.31 -7.79 0.42
CA ARG A 240 -13.00 -7.82 1.74
C ARG A 240 -14.21 -6.87 1.83
N GLY A 241 -14.97 -6.75 0.75
CA GLY A 241 -16.17 -5.90 0.66
C GLY A 241 -15.93 -4.50 0.06
N PHE A 242 -14.68 -4.15 -0.26
CA PHE A 242 -14.35 -3.00 -1.11
C PHE A 242 -14.25 -3.43 -2.56
N PHE A 243 -14.76 -2.59 -3.46
CA PHE A 243 -14.77 -2.83 -4.90
C PHE A 243 -13.87 -1.81 -5.58
N ILE A 244 -12.67 -2.24 -5.95
CA ILE A 244 -11.65 -1.38 -6.56
C ILE A 244 -11.87 -1.37 -8.08
N THR A 245 -12.31 -0.24 -8.60
CA THR A 245 -12.56 -0.01 -10.02
C THR A 245 -11.44 0.78 -10.69
N GLY A 246 -10.71 1.57 -9.90
CA GLY A 246 -9.65 2.46 -10.34
C GLY A 246 -10.16 3.68 -11.12
N ILE A 247 -9.25 4.62 -11.40
CA ILE A 247 -9.52 5.89 -12.07
C ILE A 247 -8.99 5.96 -13.51
N GLY A 248 -8.34 4.90 -14.00
CA GLY A 248 -7.68 4.92 -15.32
C GLY A 248 -8.63 5.24 -16.47
N HIS A 249 -9.85 4.70 -16.45
CA HIS A 249 -10.88 4.99 -17.46
C HIS A 249 -11.31 6.46 -17.44
N GLU A 250 -11.48 7.07 -16.27
CA GLU A 250 -11.80 8.51 -16.18
C GLU A 250 -10.64 9.39 -16.60
N ALA A 251 -9.40 9.00 -16.29
CA ALA A 251 -8.22 9.74 -16.72
C ALA A 251 -8.17 9.86 -18.25
N GLN A 252 -8.46 8.77 -18.96
CA GLN A 252 -8.59 8.75 -20.42
C GLN A 252 -9.71 9.66 -20.91
N ILE A 253 -10.89 9.56 -20.31
CA ILE A 253 -12.09 10.30 -20.73
C ILE A 253 -11.95 11.81 -20.50
N LEU A 254 -11.50 12.21 -19.30
CA LEU A 254 -11.49 13.61 -18.88
C LEU A 254 -10.24 14.34 -19.36
N LYS A 255 -9.08 13.67 -19.42
CA LYS A 255 -7.77 14.33 -19.65
C LYS A 255 -6.80 13.54 -20.54
N LYS A 256 -7.24 12.52 -21.27
CA LYS A 256 -6.46 11.68 -22.21
C LYS A 256 -5.41 10.76 -21.59
N ASP A 257 -4.81 11.12 -20.47
CA ASP A 257 -3.78 10.33 -19.82
C ASP A 257 -3.73 10.60 -18.31
N LEU A 258 -3.07 9.69 -17.58
CA LEU A 258 -3.02 9.70 -16.12
C LEU A 258 -2.25 10.91 -15.55
N ASP A 259 -1.20 11.37 -16.22
CA ASP A 259 -0.38 12.51 -15.79
C ASP A 259 -1.13 13.83 -15.99
N SER A 260 -1.74 14.02 -17.16
CA SER A 260 -2.66 15.13 -17.43
C SER A 260 -3.85 15.15 -16.48
N PHE A 261 -4.40 13.98 -16.15
CA PHE A 261 -5.46 13.85 -15.15
C PHE A 261 -4.98 14.27 -13.75
N TYR A 262 -3.82 13.79 -13.32
CA TYR A 262 -3.24 14.15 -12.01
C TYR A 262 -3.03 15.67 -11.88
N ARG A 263 -2.43 16.30 -12.89
CA ARG A 263 -2.28 17.77 -12.93
C ARG A 263 -3.61 18.50 -12.86
N TRP A 264 -4.61 17.99 -13.57
CA TRP A 264 -5.94 18.57 -13.57
C TRP A 264 -6.62 18.47 -12.20
N VAL A 265 -6.52 17.33 -11.51
CA VAL A 265 -7.04 17.21 -10.13
C VAL A 265 -6.41 18.26 -9.21
N ILE A 266 -5.10 18.48 -9.30
CA ILE A 266 -4.42 19.54 -8.54
C ILE A 266 -5.00 20.93 -8.87
N GLN A 267 -5.29 21.21 -10.14
CA GLN A 267 -5.94 22.46 -10.54
C GLN A 267 -7.37 22.58 -9.97
N GLU A 268 -8.14 21.49 -9.94
CA GLU A 268 -9.48 21.49 -9.34
C GLU A 268 -9.43 21.71 -7.83
N ILE A 269 -8.44 21.16 -7.10
CA ILE A 269 -8.21 21.47 -5.67
C ILE A 269 -8.01 22.98 -5.49
N LYS A 270 -7.23 23.63 -6.36
CA LYS A 270 -6.92 25.06 -6.25
C LYS A 270 -8.14 25.97 -6.40
N LYS A 271 -9.20 25.49 -7.09
CA LYS A 271 -10.47 26.21 -7.25
C LYS A 271 -11.39 26.09 -6.04
N GLN A 272 -11.09 25.18 -5.11
CA GLN A 272 -11.97 24.92 -3.99
C GLN A 272 -11.96 26.06 -2.97
N PRO A 273 -13.09 26.31 -2.30
CA PRO A 273 -13.23 27.39 -1.34
C PRO A 273 -12.60 27.00 0.00
N ILE A 274 -11.28 26.79 0.04
CA ILE A 274 -10.50 26.49 1.24
C ILE A 274 -9.31 27.43 1.30
N SER A 275 -8.63 27.51 2.46
CA SER A 275 -7.43 28.35 2.60
C SER A 275 -6.31 27.90 1.66
N ASP A 276 -5.43 28.82 1.27
CA ASP A 276 -4.29 28.48 0.41
C ASP A 276 -3.33 27.48 1.07
N GLU A 277 -3.18 27.55 2.40
CA GLU A 277 -2.46 26.54 3.18
C GLU A 277 -3.07 25.14 3.02
N ALA A 278 -4.41 25.02 3.07
CA ALA A 278 -5.10 23.75 2.87
C ALA A 278 -4.97 23.26 1.42
N LYS A 279 -5.06 24.15 0.42
CA LYS A 279 -4.83 23.81 -1.00
C LYS A 279 -3.44 23.23 -1.20
N ASP A 280 -2.41 23.89 -0.65
CA ASP A 280 -1.03 23.45 -0.76
C ASP A 280 -0.77 22.14 -0.02
N MET A 281 -1.37 21.94 1.15
CA MET A 281 -1.26 20.69 1.89
C MET A 281 -1.92 19.54 1.12
N LEU A 282 -3.16 19.69 0.66
CA LEU A 282 -3.85 18.64 -0.11
C LEU A 282 -3.13 18.32 -1.42
N SER A 283 -2.65 19.34 -2.13
CA SER A 283 -1.89 19.18 -3.38
C SER A 283 -0.55 18.46 -3.19
N ARG A 284 0.09 18.62 -2.02
CA ARG A 284 1.34 17.91 -1.67
C ARG A 284 1.12 16.48 -1.19
N ASN A 285 -0.06 16.17 -0.66
CA ASN A 285 -0.38 14.90 -0.01
C ASN A 285 -1.40 14.06 -0.79
N ILE A 286 -1.53 14.31 -2.08
CA ILE A 286 -2.25 13.46 -3.02
C ILE A 286 -1.26 12.56 -3.76
N ARG A 287 -1.65 11.31 -4.03
CA ARG A 287 -0.83 10.36 -4.81
C ARG A 287 -1.70 9.40 -5.61
N ILE A 288 -1.19 8.96 -6.75
CA ILE A 288 -1.74 7.81 -7.46
C ILE A 288 -0.91 6.60 -7.06
N ILE A 289 -1.59 5.52 -6.68
CA ILE A 289 -0.99 4.21 -6.48
C ILE A 289 -1.53 3.25 -7.53
N ASN A 290 -0.73 2.24 -7.83
CA ASN A 290 -1.14 1.15 -8.71
C ASN A 290 -1.45 -0.09 -7.85
N TYR A 291 -2.73 -0.47 -7.80
CA TYR A 291 -3.21 -1.68 -7.15
C TYR A 291 -3.49 -2.74 -8.20
N PHE A 292 -2.47 -3.55 -8.49
CA PHE A 292 -2.44 -4.44 -9.65
C PHE A 292 -2.68 -3.67 -10.96
N GLU A 293 -3.75 -3.93 -11.69
CA GLU A 293 -4.05 -3.22 -12.95
C GLU A 293 -4.92 -1.96 -12.75
N LYS A 294 -5.09 -1.50 -11.50
CA LYS A 294 -6.01 -0.41 -11.15
C LYS A 294 -5.28 0.76 -10.52
N ASP A 295 -5.31 1.91 -11.18
CA ASP A 295 -4.82 3.16 -10.59
C ASP A 295 -5.85 3.71 -9.59
N VAL A 296 -5.41 3.98 -8.36
CA VAL A 296 -6.24 4.54 -7.28
C VAL A 296 -5.62 5.85 -6.82
N LEU A 297 -6.45 6.87 -6.67
CA LEU A 297 -6.00 8.19 -6.22
C LEU A 297 -6.31 8.34 -4.73
N ILE A 298 -5.28 8.59 -3.94
CA ILE A 298 -5.38 8.74 -2.48
C ILE A 298 -5.12 10.20 -2.11
N PHE A 299 -6.13 10.86 -1.57
CA PHE A 299 -5.97 12.13 -0.87
C PHE A 299 -5.64 11.85 0.59
N THR A 300 -4.59 12.49 1.10
CA THR A 300 -4.27 12.48 2.53
C THR A 300 -4.37 13.90 3.08
N VAL A 301 -5.04 14.04 4.21
CA VAL A 301 -5.16 15.30 4.94
C VAL A 301 -4.64 15.10 6.36
N LYS A 302 -3.87 16.05 6.87
CA LYS A 302 -3.36 16.01 8.24
C LYS A 302 -3.97 17.17 9.02
N SER A 303 -4.31 16.92 10.28
CA SER A 303 -4.70 17.98 11.19
C SER A 303 -3.57 19.01 11.31
N THR A 304 -3.95 20.28 11.36
CA THR A 304 -3.05 21.43 11.57
C THR A 304 -3.32 22.05 12.94
N PRO A 305 -2.37 22.84 13.50
CA PRO A 305 -2.60 23.56 14.76
C PRO A 305 -3.76 24.55 14.71
N ASN A 306 -4.22 24.92 13.51
CA ASN A 306 -5.42 25.71 13.30
C ASN A 306 -6.47 24.87 12.57
N PRO A 307 -7.76 24.96 12.94
CA PRO A 307 -8.81 24.27 12.20
C PRO A 307 -8.95 24.81 10.77
N MET A 308 -9.27 23.91 9.84
CA MET A 308 -9.46 24.23 8.44
C MET A 308 -10.87 24.74 8.17
N ILE A 309 -10.95 25.79 7.37
CA ILE A 309 -12.20 26.40 6.93
C ILE A 309 -12.57 25.86 5.55
N TYR A 310 -13.88 25.64 5.33
CA TYR A 310 -14.45 25.45 4.00
C TYR A 310 -15.52 26.50 3.75
N THR A 311 -15.34 27.30 2.70
CA THR A 311 -16.00 28.56 2.39
C THR A 311 -15.73 29.58 3.50
N ASP A 312 -16.51 29.57 4.57
CA ASP A 312 -16.38 30.46 5.73
C ASP A 312 -16.78 29.76 7.05
N LYS A 313 -16.90 28.43 7.02
CA LYS A 313 -17.45 27.62 8.11
C LYS A 313 -16.51 26.49 8.49
N TYR A 314 -16.61 26.07 9.75
CA TYR A 314 -15.93 24.88 10.26
C TYR A 314 -16.85 23.68 10.14
N TYR A 315 -16.29 22.57 9.68
CA TYR A 315 -16.98 21.30 9.61
C TYR A 315 -16.19 20.25 10.38
N THR A 316 -16.90 19.31 10.98
CA THR A 316 -16.36 18.10 11.61
C THR A 316 -17.09 16.88 11.07
N ARG A 317 -16.49 15.70 11.17
CA ARG A 317 -17.07 14.46 10.66
C ARG A 317 -17.44 13.52 11.80
N HIS A 318 -18.72 13.16 11.86
CA HIS A 318 -19.27 12.19 12.82
C HIS A 318 -19.80 10.97 12.07
N GLY A 319 -19.15 9.82 12.22
CA GLY A 319 -19.32 8.68 11.31
C GLY A 319 -19.04 9.10 9.86
N ALA A 320 -20.00 8.88 8.97
CA ALA A 320 -19.93 9.30 7.56
C ALA A 320 -20.51 10.71 7.29
N ASN A 321 -21.06 11.38 8.31
CA ASN A 321 -21.75 12.66 8.14
C ASN A 321 -20.84 13.84 8.42
N ILE A 322 -20.96 14.87 7.59
CA ILE A 322 -20.27 16.15 7.78
C ILE A 322 -21.24 17.09 8.49
N ASN A 323 -20.85 17.57 9.68
CA ASN A 323 -21.62 18.49 10.48
C ASN A 323 -20.92 19.84 10.54
N GLU A 324 -21.70 20.91 10.40
CA GLU A 324 -21.22 22.26 10.66
C GLU A 324 -21.00 22.44 12.17
N VAL A 325 -19.92 23.11 12.55
CA VAL A 325 -19.70 23.52 13.94
C VAL A 325 -20.45 24.84 14.14
N GLU A 326 -21.39 24.85 15.07
CA GLU A 326 -22.16 26.05 15.38
C GLU A 326 -21.35 27.05 16.22
N PRO A 327 -21.62 28.37 16.15
CA PRO A 327 -20.88 29.39 16.89
C PRO A 327 -20.83 29.15 18.42
N LYS A 328 -21.89 28.55 18.99
CA LYS A 328 -21.94 28.18 20.41
C LYS A 328 -20.89 27.14 20.81
N ASP A 329 -20.44 26.31 19.87
CA ASP A 329 -19.51 25.20 20.10
C ASP A 329 -18.05 25.59 19.81
N TYR A 330 -17.82 26.75 19.19
CA TYR A 330 -16.50 27.29 18.85
C TYR A 330 -15.48 27.25 19.99
N PRO A 331 -15.81 27.69 21.23
CA PRO A 331 -14.84 27.68 22.33
C PRO A 331 -14.32 26.26 22.63
N SER A 332 -15.20 25.26 22.56
CA SER A 332 -14.85 23.86 22.82
C SER A 332 -14.07 23.24 21.65
N PHE A 333 -14.41 23.63 20.43
CA PHE A 333 -13.78 23.18 19.20
C PHE A 333 -12.34 23.69 19.10
N PHE A 334 -12.14 25.01 19.24
CA PHE A 334 -10.81 25.62 19.13
C PHE A 334 -9.84 25.14 20.20
N ARG A 335 -10.32 24.89 21.42
CA ARG A 335 -9.50 24.37 22.52
C ARG A 335 -8.81 23.04 22.17
N ARG A 336 -9.38 22.24 21.27
CA ARG A 336 -8.77 20.98 20.83
C ARG A 336 -7.41 21.23 20.17
N PHE A 337 -7.27 22.30 19.41
CA PHE A 337 -6.07 22.56 18.60
C PHE A 337 -5.00 23.40 19.32
N SER A 338 -5.26 23.81 20.56
CA SER A 338 -4.35 24.62 21.37
C SER A 338 -3.48 23.82 22.35
N GLN A 339 -3.49 22.48 22.25
CA GLN A 339 -2.74 21.57 23.14
C GLN A 339 -1.48 21.02 22.48
#